data_AF-A0A2R6EFX4-F1
#
_entry.id   AF-A0A2R6EFX4-F1
#
_cell.length_a   1.000
_cell.length_b   1.000
_cell.length_c   1.000
_cell.angle_alpha   90.00
_cell.angle_beta   90.00
_cell.angle_gamma   90.00
#
_symmetry.space_group_name_H-M   'P 1'
#
loop_
_entity.id
_entity.type
_entity.pdbx_description
1 polymer ?
#
loop_
_entity_poly.entity_id
_entity_poly.type
_entity_poly.pdbx_seq_one_letter_code
_entity_poly.pdbx_strand_id
1 'polypeptide(L)' 'RLREVVEGWDGVDRVVDFRTVYFGPERVVVTADVEFAPGIPTGDIDERITAIEDAIQETNESVRKVYIEPEV' A
#
# COMPACT_ATOMS: atom_id res chain seq x y z
N ARG A 1 -1.48 5.33 -11.07
CA ARG A 1 -2.54 5.66 -10.10
C ARG A 1 -2.44 4.88 -8.78
N LEU A 2 -2.65 3.56 -8.69
CA LEU A 2 -2.58 2.88 -7.37
C LEU A 2 -1.19 2.94 -6.72
N ARG A 3 -0.12 2.69 -7.50
CA ARG A 3 1.26 2.88 -7.03
C ARG A 3 1.55 4.31 -6.56
N GLU A 4 1.06 5.31 -7.30
CA GLU A 4 1.23 6.73 -6.97
C GLU A 4 0.57 7.12 -5.64
N VAL A 5 -0.51 6.43 -5.22
CA VAL A 5 -1.14 6.64 -3.90
C VAL A 5 -0.14 6.30 -2.78
N VAL A 6 0.62 5.21 -2.94
CA VAL A 6 1.63 4.79 -1.96
C VAL A 6 2.85 5.72 -2.01
N GLU A 7 3.38 5.99 -3.21
CA GLU A 7 4.57 6.83 -3.40
C GLU A 7 4.36 8.27 -2.93
N GLY A 8 3.11 8.77 -2.96
CA GLY A 8 2.76 10.11 -2.51
C GLY A 8 2.46 10.23 -1.01
N TRP A 9 2.51 9.13 -0.26
CA TRP A 9 2.13 9.14 1.15
C TRP A 9 3.23 9.72 2.04
N ASP A 10 2.85 10.53 3.03
CA ASP A 10 3.81 11.08 3.99
C ASP A 10 4.53 9.95 4.73
N GLY A 11 5.85 10.06 4.86
CA GLY A 11 6.69 9.06 5.52
C GLY A 11 6.99 7.81 4.70
N VAL A 12 6.53 7.70 3.44
CA VAL A 12 7.04 6.69 2.50
C VAL A 12 8.32 7.22 1.86
N ASP A 13 9.40 6.44 1.91
CA ASP A 13 10.66 6.76 1.24
C ASP A 13 10.67 6.17 -0.18
N ARG A 14 10.31 4.88 -0.32
CA ARG A 14 10.18 4.22 -1.62
C ARG A 14 9.25 3.01 -1.61
N VAL A 15 8.69 2.71 -2.78
CA VAL A 15 7.97 1.44 -3.04
C VAL A 15 8.94 0.45 -3.68
N VAL A 16 9.30 -0.59 -2.94
CA VAL A 16 10.29 -1.61 -3.33
C VAL A 16 9.70 -2.60 -4.33
N ASP A 17 8.48 -3.10 -4.05
CA ASP A 17 7.71 -3.91 -4.98
C ASP A 17 6.23 -3.48 -4.98
N PHE A 18 5.54 -3.65 -6.10
CA PHE A 18 4.11 -3.41 -6.22
C PHE A 18 3.51 -4.31 -7.29
N ARG A 19 2.61 -5.20 -6.89
CA ARG A 19 1.97 -6.15 -7.78
C ARG A 19 0.47 -6.10 -7.66
N THR A 20 -0.19 -6.40 -8.77
CA THR A 20 -1.64 -6.52 -8.86
C THR A 20 -1.99 -7.85 -9.50
N VAL A 21 -2.88 -8.62 -8.88
CA VAL A 21 -3.34 -9.91 -9.39
C VAL A 21 -4.85 -9.87 -9.53
N TYR A 22 -5.36 -10.28 -10.70
CA TYR A 22 -6.79 -10.48 -10.91
C TYR A 22 -7.24 -11.81 -10.28
N PHE A 23 -8.27 -11.77 -9.46
CA PHE A 23 -8.89 -12.93 -8.82
C PHE A 23 -10.32 -13.12 -9.30
N GLY A 24 -10.46 -13.65 -10.52
CA GLY A 24 -11.74 -13.77 -11.21
C GLY A 24 -12.19 -12.44 -11.83
N PRO A 25 -13.48 -12.31 -12.19
CA PRO A 25 -13.99 -11.08 -12.79
C PRO A 25 -14.00 -9.96 -11.74
N GLU A 26 -13.48 -8.79 -12.13
CA GLU A 26 -13.63 -7.51 -11.41
C GLU A 26 -13.09 -7.49 -9.96
N ARG A 27 -12.14 -8.37 -9.65
CA ARG A 27 -11.51 -8.41 -8.32
C ARG A 27 -10.00 -8.38 -8.47
N VAL A 28 -9.38 -7.40 -7.83
CA VAL A 28 -7.94 -7.23 -7.79
C VAL A 28 -7.45 -7.37 -6.35
N VAL A 29 -6.34 -8.08 -6.20
CA VAL A 29 -5.52 -8.06 -4.98
C VAL A 29 -4.26 -7.25 -5.28
N VAL A 30 -3.92 -6.34 -4.39
CA VAL A 30 -2.69 -5.54 -4.44
C VAL A 30 -1.74 -6.04 -3.37
N THR A 31 -0.46 -6.20 -3.69
CA THR A 31 0.61 -6.42 -2.71
C THR A 31 1.71 -5.39 -2.94
N ALA A 32 2.28 -4.85 -1.87
CA ALA A 32 3.36 -3.88 -1.96
C ALA A 32 4.35 -4.03 -0.81
N ASP A 33 5.63 -3.91 -1.13
CA ASP A 33 6.72 -3.83 -0.16
C ASP A 33 7.18 -2.37 -0.12
N VAL A 34 7.13 -1.74 1.05
CA VAL A 34 7.28 -0.29 1.20
C VAL A 34 8.33 0.03 2.23
N GLU A 35 9.33 0.82 1.83
CA GLU A 35 10.29 1.40 2.77
C GLU A 35 9.75 2.73 3.29
N PHE A 36 9.63 2.80 4.62
CA PHE A 36 9.23 4.01 5.32
C PHE A 36 10.46 4.83 5.74
N ALA A 37 10.29 6.14 5.85
CA ALA A 37 11.34 7.05 6.28
C ALA A 37 11.87 6.64 7.68
N PRO A 38 13.19 6.75 7.92
CA PRO A 38 13.78 6.37 9.18
C PRO A 38 13.27 7.25 10.33
N GLY A 39 13.16 6.67 11.52
CA GLY A 39 12.75 7.39 12.73
C GLY A 39 11.24 7.44 12.98
N ILE A 40 10.42 6.79 12.13
CA ILE A 40 9.01 6.57 12.40
C ILE A 40 8.87 5.40 13.39
N PRO A 41 8.19 5.58 14.55
CA PRO A 41 7.88 4.49 15.46
C PRO A 41 7.07 3.38 14.77
N THR A 42 7.33 2.12 15.10
CA THR A 42 6.63 0.98 14.46
C THR A 42 5.10 1.06 14.58
N GLY A 43 4.58 1.54 15.72
CA GLY A 43 3.13 1.74 15.87
C GLY A 43 2.54 2.73 14.86
N ASP A 44 3.28 3.79 14.54
CA ASP A 44 2.86 4.79 13.56
C ASP A 44 2.97 4.24 12.12
N ILE A 45 3.83 3.24 11.88
CA ILE A 45 3.93 2.55 10.59
C ILE A 45 2.66 1.72 10.33
N ASP A 46 2.17 0.97 11.32
CA ASP A 46 0.96 0.14 11.18
C ASP A 46 -0.28 1.00 10.89
N GLU A 47 -0.41 2.15 11.56
CA GLU A 47 -1.49 3.11 11.31
C GLU A 47 -1.42 3.70 9.89
N ARG A 48 -0.21 4.01 9.41
CA ARG A 48 0.02 4.51 8.04
C ARG A 48 -0.29 3.45 7.00
N ILE A 49 0.15 2.20 7.21
CA ILE A 49 -0.16 1.07 6.33
C ILE A 49 -1.67 0.95 6.17
N THR A 50 -2.41 0.93 7.29
CA THR A 50 -3.88 0.83 7.28
C THR A 50 -4.50 1.95 6.45
N ALA A 51 -4.05 3.19 6.63
CA ALA A 51 -4.57 4.33 5.89
C ALA A 51 -4.24 4.29 4.38
N ILE A 52 -3.05 3.79 4.00
CA ILE A 52 -2.68 3.59 2.59
C ILE A 52 -3.55 2.49 1.96
N GLU A 53 -3.79 1.39 2.68
CA GLU A 53 -4.65 0.30 2.20
C GLU A 53 -6.07 0.79 1.91
N ASP A 54 -6.64 1.60 2.80
CA ASP A 54 -7.94 2.23 2.62
C ASP A 54 -7.95 3.16 1.40
N ALA A 55 -6.94 4.03 1.26
CA ALA A 55 -6.84 4.96 0.13
C ALA A 55 -6.71 4.24 -1.24
N ILE A 56 -6.02 3.10 -1.28
CA ILE A 56 -5.94 2.26 -2.49
C ILE A 56 -7.32 1.70 -2.84
N GLN A 57 -8.08 1.21 -1.85
CA GLN A 57 -9.43 0.69 -2.06
C GLN A 57 -10.40 1.78 -2.51
N GLU A 58 -10.33 2.97 -1.92
CA GLU A 58 -11.13 4.14 -2.33
C GLU A 58 -10.79 4.60 -3.76
N THR A 59 -9.53 4.48 -4.17
CA THR A 59 -9.08 4.86 -5.51
C THR A 59 -9.60 3.91 -6.60
N ASN A 60 -9.84 2.64 -6.27
CA ASN A 60 -10.35 1.65 -7.21
C ASN A 60 -11.23 0.59 -6.52
N GLU A 61 -12.53 0.68 -6.78
CA GLU A 61 -13.57 -0.21 -6.24
C GLU A 61 -13.41 -1.71 -6.60
N SER A 62 -12.58 -2.06 -7.60
CA SER A 62 -12.25 -3.45 -7.93
C SER A 62 -11.21 -4.06 -6.98
N VAL A 63 -10.47 -3.24 -6.21
CA VAL A 63 -9.49 -3.74 -5.25
C VAL A 63 -10.23 -4.28 -4.02
N ARG A 64 -10.07 -5.57 -3.76
CA ARG A 64 -10.76 -6.26 -2.64
C ARG A 64 -9.86 -6.50 -1.44
N LYS A 65 -8.56 -6.60 -1.69
CA LYS A 65 -7.54 -6.77 -0.67
C LYS A 65 -6.28 -6.03 -1.09
N VAL A 66 -5.65 -5.42 -0.10
CA VAL A 66 -4.34 -4.81 -0.18
C VAL A 66 -3.54 -5.46 0.94
N TYR A 67 -2.28 -5.79 0.65
CA TYR A 67 -1.31 -6.24 1.64
C TYR A 67 -0.09 -5.35 1.48
N ILE A 68 0.22 -4.55 2.50
CA ILE A 68 1.43 -3.74 2.53
C ILE A 68 2.34 -4.28 3.63
N GLU A 69 3.57 -4.61 3.25
CA GLU A 69 4.61 -5.02 4.18
C GLU A 69 5.69 -3.93 4.26
N PRO A 70 6.13 -3.54 5.47
CA PRO A 70 7.27 -2.64 5.61
C PRO A 70 8.56 -3.39 5.25
N GLU A 71 9.36 -2.82 4.35
CA GLU A 71 10.70 -3.32 4.04
C GLU A 71 11.68 -2.95 5.18
N VAL A 72 12.57 -3.88 5.54
CA VAL A 72 13.56 -3.75 6.63
C VAL A 72 14.96 -3.36 6.17
#